data_AF-A0A9D1HIS4-F1
#
_entry.id   AF-A0A9D1HIS4-F1
#
_cell.length_a   1.000
_cell.length_b   1.000
_cell.length_c   1.000
_cell.angle_alpha   90.00
_cell.angle_beta   90.00
_cell.angle_gamma   90.00
#
_symmetry.space_group_name_H-M   'P 1'
#
loop_
_entity.id
_entity.type
_entity.pdbx_description
1 polymer ?
#
loop_
_entity_poly.entity_id
_entity_poly.type
_entity_poly.pdbx_seq_one_letter_code
_entity_poly.pdbx_strand_id
1 'polypeptide(L)'
;MVQSILRTAQKLGTDLNNSVRLKNLEQYLTKAGWEIKHFDDEAFRLLKRTEIAAKHQLFVYCRGDLHIVFVDFANMTISQAASALLHEICHIALEHHLRGITADYSRAAEREANMLSGLVRLVIFWRQYSKQFIIGVILLLVLMLGAISTQNATPSQPPEAVPDNVSTTVIANTDVQYYRTPSGNRYHIISCSHLKNREYAPVTQEDIAFYKLLPCKDCIEDE
;
A
#
# COMPACT_ATOMS: atom_id res chain seq x y z
N MET A 1 1.75 -33.53 -5.69
CA MET A 1 2.38 -32.33 -6.26
C MET A 1 1.66 -31.04 -5.85
N VAL A 2 0.41 -30.79 -6.28
CA VAL A 2 -0.35 -29.54 -6.00
C VAL A 2 -0.40 -29.17 -4.50
N GLN A 3 -0.73 -30.12 -3.62
CA GLN A 3 -0.76 -29.86 -2.19
C GLN A 3 0.59 -29.45 -1.60
N SER A 4 1.70 -29.95 -2.15
CA SER A 4 3.05 -29.58 -1.72
C SER A 4 3.32 -28.12 -2.05
N ILE A 5 3.05 -27.72 -3.29
CA ILE A 5 3.24 -26.34 -3.77
C ILE A 5 2.39 -25.36 -2.97
N LEU A 6 1.15 -25.71 -2.64
CA LEU A 6 0.29 -24.87 -1.80
C LEU A 6 0.85 -24.69 -0.39
N ARG A 7 1.35 -25.76 0.24
CA ARG A 7 2.00 -25.68 1.57
C ARG A 7 3.26 -24.80 1.51
N THR A 8 4.07 -24.96 0.46
CA THR A 8 5.25 -24.12 0.21
C THR A 8 4.84 -22.66 0.05
N ALA A 9 3.77 -22.37 -0.70
CA ALA A 9 3.25 -21.01 -0.87
C ALA A 9 2.80 -20.38 0.46
N GLN A 10 2.10 -21.15 1.30
CA GLN A 10 1.66 -20.71 2.63
C GLN A 10 2.83 -20.44 3.58
N LYS A 11 3.85 -21.30 3.55
CA LYS A 11 5.08 -21.13 4.33
C LYS A 11 5.82 -19.87 3.88
N LEU A 12 6.12 -19.75 2.58
CA LEU A 12 6.76 -18.56 2.00
C LEU A 12 5.98 -17.28 2.30
N GLY A 13 4.64 -17.29 2.16
CA GLY A 13 3.83 -16.12 2.49
C GLY A 13 3.97 -15.67 3.95
N THR A 14 4.22 -16.61 4.86
CA THR A 14 4.50 -16.33 6.28
C THR A 14 5.92 -15.82 6.47
N ASP A 15 6.91 -16.50 5.89
CA ASP A 15 8.32 -16.17 6.01
C ASP A 15 8.66 -14.79 5.40
N LEU A 16 7.91 -14.36 4.37
CA LEU A 16 7.99 -13.04 3.75
C LEU A 16 7.22 -11.94 4.52
N ASN A 17 6.82 -12.22 5.76
CA ASN A 17 6.04 -11.31 6.60
C ASN A 17 4.79 -10.76 5.90
N ASN A 18 4.11 -11.62 5.13
CA ASN A 18 2.91 -11.29 4.35
C ASN A 18 3.09 -10.06 3.42
N SER A 19 4.26 -9.89 2.80
CA SER A 19 4.48 -8.81 1.82
C SER A 19 5.56 -9.18 0.80
N VAL A 20 5.29 -8.91 -0.49
CA VAL A 20 6.23 -9.12 -1.61
C VAL A 20 6.98 -7.81 -1.94
N ARG A 21 7.37 -7.05 -0.91
CA ARG A 21 8.21 -5.88 -1.09
C ARG A 21 9.66 -6.33 -1.26
N LEU A 22 10.41 -5.65 -2.14
CA LEU A 22 11.82 -5.96 -2.42
C LEU A 22 12.63 -6.17 -1.12
N LYS A 23 12.55 -5.23 -0.19
CA LYS A 23 13.21 -5.30 1.12
C LYS A 23 12.90 -6.59 1.91
N ASN A 24 11.67 -7.09 1.87
CA ASN A 24 11.30 -8.31 2.59
C ASN A 24 11.87 -9.57 1.91
N LEU A 25 11.93 -9.58 0.58
CA LEU A 25 12.53 -10.66 -0.21
C LEU A 25 14.04 -10.71 0.02
N GLU A 26 14.70 -9.54 0.04
CA GLU A 26 16.12 -9.42 0.37
C GLU A 26 16.42 -9.94 1.78
N GLN A 27 15.64 -9.48 2.77
CA GLN A 27 15.77 -9.95 4.16
C GLN A 27 15.56 -11.45 4.29
N TYR A 28 14.60 -12.03 3.55
CA TYR A 28 14.37 -13.47 3.53
C TYR A 28 15.59 -14.24 3.02
N LEU A 29 16.15 -13.80 1.89
CA LEU A 29 17.36 -14.41 1.29
C LEU A 29 18.57 -14.29 2.22
N THR A 30 18.84 -13.10 2.77
CA THR A 30 19.94 -12.90 3.73
C THR A 30 19.77 -13.77 4.97
N LYS A 31 18.56 -13.88 5.52
CA LYS A 31 18.27 -14.77 6.66
C LYS A 31 18.48 -16.25 6.31
N ALA A 32 18.26 -16.63 5.05
CA ALA A 32 18.51 -17.96 4.54
C ALA A 32 19.98 -18.20 4.15
N GLY A 33 20.88 -17.24 4.40
CA GLY A 33 22.32 -17.36 4.10
C GLY A 33 22.69 -17.04 2.65
N TRP A 34 21.81 -16.40 1.88
CA TRP A 34 22.09 -15.95 0.52
C TRP A 34 22.63 -14.52 0.52
N GLU A 35 23.70 -14.30 -0.24
CA GLU A 35 24.20 -12.97 -0.53
C GLU A 35 23.48 -12.40 -1.76
N ILE A 36 23.18 -11.11 -1.74
CA ILE A 36 22.60 -10.41 -2.88
C ILE A 36 23.64 -9.43 -3.39
N LYS A 37 23.96 -9.54 -4.68
CA LYS A 37 25.03 -8.79 -5.32
C LYS A 37 24.51 -8.07 -6.55
N HIS A 38 25.07 -6.89 -6.79
CA HIS A 38 24.72 -6.08 -7.96
C HIS A 38 25.66 -6.44 -9.11
N PHE A 39 25.22 -6.22 -10.35
CA PHE A 39 26.02 -6.53 -11.54
C PHE A 39 27.27 -5.65 -11.68
N ASP A 40 27.33 -4.50 -11.00
CA ASP A 40 28.51 -3.63 -10.97
C ASP A 40 29.59 -4.07 -9.95
N ASP A 41 29.29 -5.04 -9.09
CA ASP A 41 30.22 -5.57 -8.09
C ASP A 41 31.44 -6.26 -8.75
N GLU A 42 32.63 -6.08 -8.16
CA GLU A 42 33.87 -6.73 -8.61
C GLU A 42 33.73 -8.26 -8.63
N ALA A 43 33.00 -8.82 -7.68
CA ALA A 43 32.72 -10.26 -7.62
C ALA A 43 32.03 -10.77 -8.90
N PHE A 44 31.14 -9.96 -9.48
CA PHE A 44 30.49 -10.28 -10.75
C PHE A 44 31.48 -10.28 -11.92
N ARG A 45 32.40 -9.30 -11.96
CA ARG A 45 33.45 -9.22 -13.01
C ARG A 45 34.39 -10.42 -12.97
N LEU A 46 34.75 -10.88 -11.77
CA LEU A 46 35.62 -12.04 -11.55
C LEU A 46 35.02 -13.34 -12.07
N LEU A 47 33.68 -13.46 -12.10
CA LEU A 47 33.03 -14.63 -12.64
C LEU A 47 33.19 -14.76 -14.17
N LYS A 48 33.62 -13.71 -14.90
CA LYS A 48 33.77 -13.67 -16.37
C LYS A 48 32.51 -14.12 -17.12
N ARG A 49 31.32 -13.92 -16.57
CA ARG A 49 30.05 -14.46 -17.11
C ARG A 49 29.19 -13.40 -17.78
N THR A 50 29.80 -12.67 -18.70
CA THR A 50 29.15 -11.63 -19.49
C THR A 50 27.96 -12.15 -20.29
N GLU A 51 28.01 -13.39 -20.79
CA GLU A 51 26.93 -13.94 -21.62
C GLU A 51 25.63 -14.25 -20.88
N ILE A 52 25.72 -14.73 -19.63
CA ILE A 52 24.53 -15.03 -18.81
C ILE A 52 23.88 -13.73 -18.36
N ALA A 53 24.67 -12.78 -17.89
CA ALA A 53 24.18 -11.48 -17.50
C ALA A 53 23.64 -10.64 -18.66
N ALA A 54 24.14 -10.85 -19.88
CA ALA A 54 23.58 -10.22 -21.07
C ALA A 54 22.16 -10.72 -21.40
N LYS A 55 21.78 -11.91 -20.92
CA LYS A 55 20.47 -12.54 -21.20
C LYS A 55 19.49 -12.42 -20.06
N HIS A 56 19.97 -12.32 -18.81
CA HIS A 56 19.14 -12.35 -17.63
C HIS A 56 19.41 -11.14 -16.74
N GLN A 57 18.35 -10.41 -16.38
CA GLN A 57 18.42 -9.28 -15.45
C GLN A 57 18.64 -9.73 -14.00
N LEU A 58 18.46 -11.02 -13.72
CA LEU A 58 18.63 -11.62 -12.42
C LEU A 58 18.98 -13.11 -12.60
N PHE A 59 19.95 -13.62 -11.86
CA PHE A 59 20.26 -15.05 -11.85
C PHE A 59 20.87 -15.49 -10.52
N VAL A 60 20.86 -16.80 -10.29
CA VAL A 60 21.36 -17.41 -9.05
C VAL A 60 22.64 -18.20 -9.30
N TYR A 61 23.59 -18.05 -8.39
CA TYR A 61 24.86 -18.76 -8.37
C TYR A 61 24.98 -19.60 -7.10
N CYS A 62 25.16 -20.91 -7.24
CA CYS A 62 25.37 -21.82 -6.13
C CYS A 62 26.61 -22.70 -6.38
N ARG A 63 27.62 -22.61 -5.50
CA ARG A 63 28.81 -23.48 -5.55
C ARG A 63 29.34 -23.78 -4.15
N GLY A 64 29.12 -25.02 -3.69
CA GLY A 64 29.47 -25.40 -2.32
C GLY A 64 28.60 -24.63 -1.33
N ASP A 65 29.22 -23.97 -0.37
CA ASP A 65 28.52 -23.13 0.62
C ASP A 65 28.23 -21.71 0.11
N LEU A 66 28.74 -21.36 -1.08
CA LEU A 66 28.56 -20.04 -1.66
C LEU A 66 27.23 -19.93 -2.41
N HIS A 67 26.34 -19.08 -1.89
CA HIS A 67 24.99 -18.85 -2.39
C HIS A 67 24.80 -17.36 -2.69
N ILE A 68 24.75 -16.99 -3.96
CA ILE A 68 24.66 -15.59 -4.39
C ILE A 68 23.51 -15.41 -5.37
N VAL A 69 22.71 -14.36 -5.17
CA VAL A 69 21.73 -13.86 -6.14
C VAL A 69 22.28 -12.58 -6.76
N PHE A 70 22.49 -12.58 -8.07
CA PHE A 70 22.90 -11.40 -8.80
C PHE A 70 21.67 -10.69 -9.37
N VAL A 71 21.57 -9.37 -9.15
CA VAL A 71 20.44 -8.54 -9.61
C VAL A 71 20.94 -7.30 -10.34
N ASP A 72 20.36 -7.01 -11.51
CA ASP A 72 20.61 -5.79 -12.28
C ASP A 72 19.60 -4.68 -11.91
N PHE A 73 19.80 -4.06 -10.76
CA PHE A 73 18.94 -2.97 -10.29
C PHE A 73 18.98 -1.72 -11.20
N ALA A 74 20.01 -1.56 -12.04
CA ALA A 74 20.12 -0.40 -12.91
C ALA A 74 19.09 -0.44 -14.06
N ASN A 75 18.73 -1.64 -14.52
CA ASN A 75 17.83 -1.85 -15.65
C ASN A 75 16.43 -2.35 -15.25
N MET A 76 16.09 -2.32 -13.96
CA MET A 76 14.81 -2.81 -13.43
C MET A 76 14.12 -1.78 -12.53
N THR A 77 12.81 -1.65 -12.68
CA THR A 77 12.00 -0.99 -11.65
C THR A 77 11.95 -1.83 -10.38
N ILE A 78 11.67 -1.20 -9.23
CA ILE A 78 11.52 -1.90 -7.93
C ILE A 78 10.49 -3.04 -8.01
N SER A 79 9.39 -2.85 -8.75
CA SER A 79 8.35 -3.86 -8.94
C SER A 79 8.85 -5.06 -9.77
N GLN A 80 9.59 -4.79 -10.85
CA GLN A 80 10.20 -5.84 -11.67
C GLN A 80 11.24 -6.63 -10.86
N ALA A 81 12.11 -5.93 -10.11
CA ALA A 81 13.12 -6.56 -9.27
C ALA A 81 12.47 -7.44 -8.18
N ALA A 82 11.45 -6.94 -7.49
CA ALA A 82 10.70 -7.75 -6.52
C ALA A 82 10.02 -8.96 -7.16
N SER A 83 9.50 -8.81 -8.38
CA SER A 83 8.86 -9.90 -9.11
C SER A 83 9.86 -10.99 -9.51
N ALA A 84 11.01 -10.61 -10.06
CA ALA A 84 12.07 -11.53 -10.46
C ALA A 84 12.70 -12.21 -9.23
N LEU A 85 12.94 -11.46 -8.17
CA LEU A 85 13.51 -12.01 -6.93
C LEU A 85 12.56 -13.00 -6.26
N LEU A 86 11.25 -12.74 -6.25
CA LEU A 86 10.27 -13.72 -5.79
C LEU A 86 10.30 -14.99 -6.65
N HIS A 87 10.46 -14.85 -7.97
CA HIS A 87 10.53 -16.00 -8.86
C HIS A 87 11.76 -16.88 -8.55
N GLU A 88 12.94 -16.32 -8.35
CA GLU A 88 14.11 -17.13 -7.92
C GLU A 88 13.94 -17.72 -6.52
N ILE A 89 13.35 -16.99 -5.58
CA ILE A 89 13.01 -17.56 -4.26
C ILE A 89 12.11 -18.80 -4.43
N CYS A 90 11.20 -18.80 -5.41
CA CYS A 90 10.38 -19.97 -5.71
C CYS A 90 11.21 -21.13 -6.27
N HIS A 91 12.19 -20.87 -7.15
CA HIS A 91 13.12 -21.91 -7.56
C HIS A 91 13.95 -22.47 -6.39
N ILE A 92 14.41 -21.61 -5.46
CA ILE A 92 15.14 -22.00 -4.25
C ILE A 92 14.26 -22.88 -3.36
N ALA A 93 13.03 -22.45 -3.11
CA ALA A 93 12.09 -23.15 -2.25
C ALA A 93 11.60 -24.49 -2.84
N LEU A 94 11.65 -24.65 -4.16
CA LEU A 94 11.35 -25.90 -4.86
C LEU A 94 12.60 -26.75 -5.10
N GLU A 95 13.77 -26.33 -4.60
CA GLU A 95 15.04 -27.02 -4.76
C GLU A 95 15.42 -27.26 -6.24
N HIS A 96 15.02 -26.35 -7.14
CA HIS A 96 15.38 -26.43 -8.57
C HIS A 96 16.88 -26.16 -8.82
N HIS A 97 17.64 -25.69 -7.82
CA HIS A 97 19.03 -25.24 -7.94
C HIS A 97 20.06 -26.25 -7.43
N LEU A 98 20.08 -27.47 -7.96
CA LEU A 98 20.86 -28.52 -7.33
C LEU A 98 22.38 -28.44 -7.53
N ARG A 99 22.92 -27.57 -8.40
CA ARG A 99 24.36 -27.19 -8.51
C ARG A 99 24.60 -26.13 -9.60
N GLY A 100 25.49 -25.17 -9.35
CA GLY A 100 26.10 -24.31 -10.37
C GLY A 100 25.37 -23.00 -10.62
N ILE A 101 25.40 -22.53 -11.87
CA ILE A 101 24.61 -21.38 -12.30
C ILE A 101 23.32 -21.86 -12.90
N THR A 102 22.25 -21.36 -12.35
CA THR A 102 20.90 -21.71 -12.74
C THR A 102 20.31 -20.50 -13.45
N ALA A 103 20.64 -20.38 -14.73
CA ALA A 103 20.01 -19.42 -15.64
C ALA A 103 19.11 -20.14 -16.66
N ASP A 104 19.38 -21.42 -16.92
CA ASP A 104 18.62 -22.25 -17.86
C ASP A 104 17.91 -23.38 -17.09
N TYR A 105 16.78 -23.06 -16.45
CA TYR A 105 15.94 -24.10 -15.85
C TYR A 105 15.18 -24.87 -16.93
N SER A 106 14.81 -26.12 -16.62
CA SER A 106 13.89 -26.85 -17.50
C SER A 106 12.56 -26.10 -17.61
N ARG A 107 11.88 -26.23 -18.76
CA ARG A 107 10.52 -25.66 -18.95
C ARG A 107 9.50 -26.13 -17.91
N ALA A 108 9.73 -27.26 -17.25
CA ALA A 108 8.89 -27.72 -16.16
C ALA A 108 9.15 -26.92 -14.89
N ALA A 109 10.42 -26.77 -14.49
CA ALA A 109 10.84 -26.00 -13.32
C ALA A 109 10.41 -24.53 -13.42
N GLU A 110 10.54 -23.91 -14.59
CA GLU A 110 10.05 -22.55 -14.89
C GLU A 110 8.54 -22.40 -14.64
N ARG A 111 7.75 -23.37 -15.12
CA ARG A 111 6.30 -23.34 -14.95
C ARG A 111 5.91 -23.51 -13.49
N GLU A 112 6.60 -24.38 -12.76
CA GLU A 112 6.36 -24.61 -11.34
C GLU A 112 6.71 -23.39 -10.49
N ALA A 113 7.86 -22.74 -10.74
CA ALA A 113 8.25 -21.51 -10.05
C ALA A 113 7.27 -20.36 -10.32
N ASN A 114 6.82 -20.19 -11.57
CA ASN A 114 5.80 -19.20 -11.92
C ASN A 114 4.46 -19.47 -11.21
N MET A 115 4.03 -20.74 -11.17
CA MET A 115 2.82 -21.12 -10.44
C MET A 115 2.94 -20.84 -8.93
N LEU A 116 4.07 -21.20 -8.32
CA LEU A 116 4.33 -20.94 -6.90
C LEU A 116 4.35 -19.43 -6.61
N SER A 117 5.01 -18.63 -7.45
CA SER A 117 5.06 -17.16 -7.32
C SER A 117 3.64 -16.55 -7.34
N GLY A 118 2.78 -16.99 -8.26
CA GLY A 118 1.37 -16.59 -8.31
C GLY A 118 0.60 -16.96 -7.04
N LEU A 119 0.79 -18.19 -6.54
CA LEU A 119 0.14 -18.66 -5.31
C LEU A 119 0.62 -17.90 -4.07
N VAL A 120 1.92 -17.58 -3.95
CA VAL A 120 2.45 -16.79 -2.84
C VAL A 120 1.81 -15.41 -2.81
N ARG A 121 1.70 -14.75 -3.96
CA ARG A 121 1.01 -13.44 -4.07
C ARG A 121 -0.45 -13.53 -3.65
N LEU A 122 -1.15 -14.57 -4.10
CA LEU A 122 -2.55 -14.80 -3.76
C LEU A 122 -2.72 -15.03 -2.25
N VAL A 123 -1.89 -15.87 -1.63
CA VAL A 123 -1.91 -16.11 -0.18
C VAL A 123 -1.69 -14.81 0.59
N ILE A 124 -0.69 -14.03 0.20
CA ILE A 124 -0.38 -12.75 0.84
C ILE A 124 -1.55 -11.76 0.68
N PHE A 125 -2.11 -11.67 -0.52
CA PHE A 125 -3.26 -10.82 -0.80
C PHE A 125 -4.46 -11.19 0.08
N TRP A 126 -4.85 -12.46 0.14
CA TRP A 126 -5.97 -12.90 0.97
C TRP A 126 -5.74 -12.65 2.46
N ARG A 127 -4.52 -12.82 2.96
CA ARG A 127 -4.18 -12.52 4.36
C ARG A 127 -4.24 -11.03 4.69
N GLN A 128 -3.84 -10.17 3.75
CA GLN A 128 -3.98 -8.72 3.93
C GLN A 128 -5.44 -8.30 3.88
N TYR A 129 -6.18 -8.83 2.89
CA TYR A 129 -7.60 -8.54 2.73
C TYR A 129 -8.43 -9.03 3.92
N SER A 130 -8.17 -10.24 4.43
CA SER A 130 -8.89 -10.78 5.58
C SER A 130 -8.69 -9.94 6.84
N LYS A 131 -7.48 -9.37 7.05
CA LYS A 131 -7.23 -8.44 8.17
C LYS A 131 -8.06 -7.18 8.05
N GLN A 132 -8.09 -6.55 6.86
CA GLN A 132 -8.89 -5.34 6.63
C GLN A 132 -10.38 -5.62 6.75
N PHE A 133 -10.83 -6.78 6.26
CA PHE A 133 -12.22 -7.21 6.39
C PHE A 133 -12.62 -7.38 7.86
N ILE A 134 -11.81 -8.07 8.69
CA ILE A 134 -12.08 -8.24 10.12
C ILE A 134 -12.15 -6.88 10.83
N ILE A 135 -11.21 -5.96 10.54
CA ILE A 135 -11.22 -4.61 11.12
C ILE A 135 -12.51 -3.88 10.74
N GLY A 136 -12.93 -3.96 9.48
CA GLY A 136 -14.18 -3.36 9.00
C GLY A 136 -15.42 -3.92 9.71
N VAL A 137 -15.49 -5.23 9.91
CA VAL A 137 -16.58 -5.88 10.65
C VAL A 137 -16.62 -5.41 12.11
N ILE A 138 -15.46 -5.32 12.78
CA ILE A 138 -15.39 -4.83 14.17
C ILE A 138 -15.86 -3.38 14.26
N LEU A 139 -15.41 -2.50 13.36
CA LEU A 139 -15.84 -1.10 13.33
C LEU A 139 -17.35 -0.97 13.10
N LEU A 140 -17.90 -1.76 12.19
CA LEU A 140 -19.35 -1.80 11.94
C LEU A 140 -20.12 -2.21 13.21
N LEU A 141 -19.66 -3.24 13.93
CA LEU A 141 -20.28 -3.68 15.18
C LEU A 141 -20.23 -2.60 16.26
N VAL A 142 -19.11 -1.88 16.40
CA VAL A 142 -18.98 -0.75 17.34
C VAL A 142 -19.96 0.37 17.01
N LEU A 143 -20.12 0.71 15.72
CA LEU A 143 -21.09 1.72 15.28
C LEU A 143 -22.53 1.30 15.57
N MET A 144 -22.87 0.02 15.34
CA MET A 144 -24.20 -0.52 15.66
C MET A 144 -24.48 -0.48 17.16
N LEU A 145 -23.51 -0.82 18.02
CA LEU A 145 -23.65 -0.72 19.47
C LEU A 145 -23.81 0.75 19.95
N GLY A 146 -23.10 1.68 19.30
CA GLY A 146 -23.25 3.11 19.55
C GLY A 146 -24.64 3.62 19.20
N ALA A 147 -25.20 3.21 18.05
CA ALA A 147 -26.53 3.60 17.60
C ALA A 147 -27.67 3.03 18.47
N ILE A 148 -27.48 1.87 19.10
CA ILE A 148 -28.44 1.31 20.06
C ILE A 148 -28.42 2.13 21.36
N SER A 149 -27.25 2.59 21.80
CA SER A 149 -27.09 3.32 23.06
C SER A 149 -27.77 4.70 23.03
N THR A 150 -27.84 5.35 21.88
CA THR A 150 -28.49 6.67 21.74
C THR A 150 -30.02 6.60 21.74
N GLN A 151 -30.63 5.45 21.42
CA GLN A 151 -32.09 5.29 21.42
C GLN A 151 -32.68 5.16 22.82
N ASN A 152 -31.88 4.79 23.81
CA ASN A 152 -32.31 4.68 25.22
C ASN A 152 -32.22 6.01 25.99
N ALA A 153 -31.69 7.07 25.36
CA ALA A 153 -31.82 8.41 25.91
C ALA A 153 -33.27 8.87 25.71
N THR A 154 -34.14 8.50 26.65
CA THR A 154 -35.48 9.09 26.76
C THR A 154 -35.30 10.61 26.71
N PRO A 155 -35.88 11.31 25.72
CA PRO A 155 -35.82 12.77 25.71
C PRO A 155 -36.43 13.23 27.02
N SER A 156 -35.59 13.80 27.90
CA SER A 156 -36.08 14.48 29.09
C SER A 156 -36.97 15.59 28.59
N GLN A 157 -38.28 15.36 28.74
CA GLN A 157 -39.31 16.30 28.39
C GLN A 157 -38.93 17.62 29.07
N PRO A 158 -38.69 18.71 28.31
CA PRO A 158 -38.37 19.98 28.93
C PRO A 158 -39.51 20.35 29.88
N PRO A 159 -39.22 20.86 31.08
CA PRO A 159 -40.28 21.41 31.93
C PRO A 159 -41.04 22.46 31.11
N GLU A 160 -42.35 22.28 31.05
CA GLU A 160 -43.31 23.13 30.35
C GLU A 160 -43.12 24.58 30.82
N ALA A 161 -42.47 25.39 29.98
CA ALA A 161 -42.19 26.79 30.26
C ALA A 161 -43.44 27.62 29.94
N VAL A 162 -43.87 28.39 30.94
CA VAL A 162 -44.89 29.43 30.87
C VAL A 162 -44.52 30.43 29.74
N PRO A 163 -45.47 30.86 28.89
CA PRO A 163 -45.16 31.75 27.78
C PRO A 163 -44.93 33.17 28.29
N ASP A 164 -43.67 33.61 28.31
CA ASP A 164 -43.33 35.03 28.41
C ASP A 164 -42.79 35.54 27.07
N ASN A 165 -43.58 36.47 26.53
CA ASN A 165 -43.40 37.19 25.28
C ASN A 165 -42.31 38.26 25.46
N VAL A 166 -41.08 37.98 25.02
CA VAL A 166 -40.06 39.02 24.81
C VAL A 166 -39.36 38.80 23.47
N SER A 167 -39.79 39.58 22.48
CA SER A 167 -39.07 39.82 21.24
C SER A 167 -37.65 40.30 21.51
N THR A 168 -36.66 39.45 21.25
CA THR A 168 -35.27 39.86 21.10
C THR A 168 -34.84 39.53 19.67
N THR A 169 -34.75 40.57 18.84
CA THR A 169 -34.16 40.54 17.51
C THR A 169 -32.66 40.24 17.62
N VAL A 170 -32.30 38.96 17.50
CA VAL A 170 -30.93 38.55 17.20
C VAL A 170 -30.72 38.76 15.70
N ILE A 171 -29.88 39.74 15.38
CA ILE A 171 -29.43 40.03 14.03
C ILE A 171 -28.74 38.78 13.51
N ALA A 172 -29.34 38.18 12.48
CA ALA A 172 -28.85 36.99 11.83
C ALA A 172 -27.41 37.22 11.36
N ASN A 173 -26.53 36.36 11.88
CA ASN A 173 -25.14 36.25 11.52
C ASN A 173 -25.03 36.11 10.00
N THR A 174 -24.23 36.94 9.36
CA THR A 174 -24.05 36.97 7.91
C THR A 174 -23.57 35.61 7.41
N ASP A 175 -24.35 35.00 6.52
CA ASP A 175 -24.09 33.72 5.87
C ASP A 175 -22.90 33.86 4.92
N VAL A 176 -21.68 33.71 5.45
CA VAL A 176 -20.44 33.79 4.68
C VAL A 176 -20.33 32.55 3.79
N GLN A 177 -20.58 32.72 2.49
CA GLN A 177 -20.44 31.64 1.51
C GLN A 177 -18.97 31.43 1.11
N TYR A 178 -18.52 30.17 1.14
CA TYR A 178 -17.18 29.76 0.73
C TYR A 178 -17.18 29.09 -0.64
N TYR A 179 -16.05 29.18 -1.36
CA TYR A 179 -15.87 28.62 -2.70
C TYR A 179 -14.54 27.89 -2.85
N ARG A 180 -14.48 26.88 -3.73
CA ARG A 180 -13.23 26.18 -4.10
C ARG A 180 -13.01 26.18 -5.61
N THR A 181 -11.75 26.17 -6.04
CA THR A 181 -11.36 25.95 -7.44
C THR A 181 -11.05 24.47 -7.70
N PRO A 182 -11.22 23.95 -8.93
CA PRO A 182 -10.99 22.53 -9.22
C PRO A 182 -9.58 22.00 -8.93
N SER A 183 -8.57 22.87 -9.01
CA SER A 183 -7.16 22.52 -8.91
C SER A 183 -6.55 22.72 -7.51
N GLY A 184 -7.32 23.24 -6.54
CA GLY A 184 -6.80 23.69 -5.25
C GLY A 184 -7.31 22.88 -4.05
N ASN A 185 -6.47 22.76 -3.02
CA ASN A 185 -6.84 22.28 -1.69
C ASN A 185 -7.20 23.43 -0.73
N ARG A 186 -7.61 24.58 -1.28
CA ARG A 186 -7.91 25.79 -0.52
C ARG A 186 -9.32 26.30 -0.79
N TYR A 187 -9.94 26.89 0.24
CA TYR A 187 -11.21 27.59 0.10
C TYR A 187 -11.02 29.12 0.12
N HIS A 188 -11.95 29.83 -0.50
CA HIS A 188 -11.91 31.27 -0.76
C HIS A 188 -13.28 31.90 -0.43
N ILE A 189 -13.29 33.17 -0.06
CA ILE A 189 -14.52 34.00 -0.04
C ILE A 189 -14.77 34.61 -1.43
N ILE A 190 -16.01 35.01 -1.75
CA ILE A 190 -16.40 35.48 -3.09
C ILE A 190 -15.56 36.66 -3.61
N SER A 191 -15.02 37.48 -2.72
CA SER A 191 -14.18 38.65 -3.05
C SER A 191 -12.70 38.33 -3.32
N CYS A 192 -12.28 37.06 -3.22
CA CYS A 192 -10.89 36.65 -3.39
C CYS A 192 -10.37 36.87 -4.81
N SER A 193 -9.19 37.48 -4.94
CA SER A 193 -8.51 37.70 -6.23
C SER A 193 -8.23 36.40 -7.01
N HIS A 194 -8.01 35.28 -6.31
CA HIS A 194 -7.76 33.96 -6.91
C HIS A 194 -8.98 33.37 -7.63
N LEU A 195 -10.19 33.89 -7.39
CA LEU A 195 -11.40 33.46 -8.08
C LEU A 195 -11.62 34.21 -9.41
N LYS A 196 -10.92 35.32 -9.66
CA LYS A 196 -11.09 36.09 -10.91
C LYS A 196 -10.68 35.25 -12.12
N ASN A 197 -11.60 35.12 -13.07
CA ASN A 197 -11.42 34.38 -14.33
C ASN A 197 -11.10 32.87 -14.14
N ARG A 198 -11.58 32.27 -13.03
CA ARG A 198 -11.47 30.83 -12.79
C ARG A 198 -12.83 30.22 -12.55
N GLU A 199 -12.99 28.95 -12.91
CA GLU A 199 -14.14 28.16 -12.47
C GLU A 199 -14.03 27.90 -10.96
N TYR A 200 -15.16 28.01 -10.27
CA TYR A 200 -15.28 27.74 -8.85
C TYR A 200 -16.65 27.16 -8.52
N ALA A 201 -16.73 26.42 -7.41
CA ALA A 201 -17.96 25.86 -6.88
C ALA A 201 -18.15 26.26 -5.42
N PRO A 202 -19.41 26.51 -4.97
CA PRO A 202 -19.69 26.76 -3.56
C PRO A 202 -19.35 25.52 -2.72
N VAL A 203 -18.90 25.74 -1.49
CA VAL A 203 -18.62 24.69 -0.50
C VAL A 203 -19.20 25.08 0.85
N THR A 204 -19.75 24.11 1.56
CA THR A 204 -20.26 24.33 2.92
C THR A 204 -19.14 24.18 3.96
N GLN A 205 -19.41 24.55 5.21
CA GLN A 205 -18.45 24.36 6.29
C GLN A 205 -18.18 22.86 6.56
N GLU A 206 -19.18 22.01 6.34
CA GLU A 206 -19.04 20.55 6.39
C GLU A 206 -18.09 20.04 5.30
N ASP A 207 -18.18 20.58 4.08
CA ASP A 207 -17.25 20.23 2.99
C ASP A 207 -15.80 20.62 3.31
N ILE A 208 -15.60 21.81 3.89
CA ILE A 208 -14.26 22.28 4.30
C ILE A 208 -13.63 21.30 5.30
N ALA A 209 -14.40 20.86 6.30
CA ALA A 209 -13.94 19.90 7.29
C ALA A 209 -13.70 18.50 6.67
N PHE A 210 -14.61 18.03 5.82
CA PHE A 210 -14.53 16.71 5.20
C PHE A 210 -13.32 16.57 4.25
N TYR A 211 -13.12 17.55 3.37
CA TYR A 211 -12.02 17.56 2.41
C TYR A 211 -10.70 18.12 2.97
N LYS A 212 -10.68 18.55 4.24
CA LYS A 212 -9.53 19.19 4.91
C LYS A 212 -8.97 20.36 4.10
N LEU A 213 -9.85 21.22 3.59
CA LEU A 213 -9.46 22.40 2.81
C LEU A 213 -8.79 23.42 3.73
N LEU A 214 -7.72 24.04 3.26
CA LEU A 214 -7.01 25.10 3.99
C LEU A 214 -7.53 26.48 3.55
N PRO A 215 -7.55 27.51 4.43
CA PRO A 215 -7.90 28.85 3.98
C PRO A 215 -6.89 29.35 2.93
N CYS A 216 -7.37 30.13 1.96
CA CYS A 216 -6.51 30.92 1.11
C CYS A 216 -5.75 31.95 1.96
N LYS A 217 -4.45 32.13 1.70
CA LYS A 217 -3.62 33.08 2.46
C LYS A 217 -4.16 34.51 2.42
N ASP A 218 -4.80 34.87 1.31
CA ASP A 218 -5.36 36.22 1.09
C ASP A 218 -6.82 36.33 1.58
N CYS A 219 -7.41 35.24 2.11
CA CYS A 219 -8.79 35.21 2.64
C CYS A 219 -8.84 35.05 4.16
N ILE A 220 -7.69 34.99 4.83
CA ILE A 220 -7.65 35.02 6.28
C ILE A 220 -7.82 36.49 6.65
N GLU A 221 -8.93 36.85 7.29
CA GLU A 221 -8.99 38.11 8.02
C GLU A 221 -7.94 38.02 9.13
N ASP A 222 -6.95 38.91 9.11
CA ASP A 222 -5.93 38.99 10.16
C ASP A 222 -6.66 39.21 11.50
N GLU A 223 -6.78 38.16 12.32
CA GLU A 223 -7.08 38.29 13.75
C GLU A 223 -5.89 38.86 14.51
#